data_AF-A0AA51SWK0-F1
#
_entry.id   AF-A0AA51SWK0-F1
#
_cell.length_a   1.000
_cell.length_b   1.000
_cell.length_c   1.000
_cell.angle_alpha   90.00
_cell.angle_beta   90.00
_cell.angle_gamma   90.00
#
_symmetry.space_group_name_H-M   'P 1'
#
loop_
_entity.id
_entity.type
_entity.pdbx_description
1 polymer ?
#
loop_
_entity_poly.entity_id
_entity_poly.type
_entity_poly.pdbx_seq_one_letter_code
_entity_poly.pdbx_strand_id
1 'polypeptide(L)'
;MDRNSYKNKNYRNYRNDQKRSVKKLDMRKNEEFNYMLGTIVRDLPESVRGALRGGIYSIMSKQGTREARDFIVKKKNDGVITEDMEKNLLDLIYAYSKYR
;
A
#
# COMPACT_ATOMS: atom_id res chain seq x y z
N MET A 1 -48.79 33.78 -12.23
CA MET A 1 -47.40 33.83 -12.72
C MET A 1 -46.48 33.44 -11.58
N ASP A 2 -46.08 32.18 -11.61
CA ASP A 2 -45.25 31.48 -10.64
C ASP A 2 -43.86 32.10 -10.46
N ARG A 3 -43.40 32.18 -9.21
CA ARG A 3 -41.97 32.20 -8.88
C ARG A 3 -41.70 31.19 -7.76
N ASN A 4 -41.60 29.94 -8.19
CA ASN A 4 -41.01 28.84 -7.44
C ASN A 4 -39.57 29.23 -7.02
N SER A 5 -39.40 29.61 -5.76
CA SER A 5 -38.07 29.70 -5.13
C SER A 5 -37.79 28.36 -4.45
N TYR A 6 -37.15 27.46 -5.20
CA TYR A 6 -36.66 26.20 -4.68
C TYR A 6 -35.60 26.47 -3.60
N LYS A 7 -36.00 26.38 -2.32
CA LYS A 7 -35.08 26.24 -1.19
C LYS A 7 -34.30 24.95 -1.38
N ASN A 8 -33.11 25.08 -1.98
CA ASN A 8 -32.15 24.01 -2.12
C ASN A 8 -31.66 23.61 -0.72
N LYS A 9 -32.25 22.54 -0.19
CA LYS A 9 -31.80 21.85 1.03
C LYS A 9 -30.39 21.32 0.76
N ASN A 10 -29.39 22.06 1.24
CA ASN A 10 -28.04 21.56 1.42
C ASN A 10 -28.06 20.42 2.45
N TYR A 11 -28.43 19.22 1.99
CA TYR A 11 -27.99 17.98 2.61
C TYR A 11 -26.47 17.90 2.40
N ARG A 12 -25.72 18.63 3.25
CA ARG A 12 -24.31 18.33 3.46
C ARG A 12 -24.26 16.86 3.85
N ASN A 13 -23.80 16.06 2.89
CA ASN A 13 -23.47 14.66 3.06
C ASN A 13 -22.52 14.54 4.25
N TYR A 14 -23.10 14.37 5.44
CA TYR A 14 -22.46 13.77 6.59
C TYR A 14 -22.35 12.27 6.30
N ARG A 15 -21.69 11.92 5.19
CA ARG A 15 -21.16 10.59 5.01
C ARG A 15 -20.04 10.51 6.04
N ASN A 16 -20.44 10.07 7.23
CA ASN A 16 -19.64 9.26 8.12
C ASN A 16 -18.42 8.73 7.37
N ASP A 17 -17.26 9.38 7.55
CA ASP A 17 -15.94 8.82 7.31
C ASP A 17 -15.77 7.65 8.28
N GLN A 18 -16.59 6.61 8.12
CA GLN A 18 -16.25 5.27 8.57
C GLN A 18 -14.99 4.94 7.81
N LYS A 19 -13.86 5.26 8.45
CA LYS A 19 -12.50 4.99 8.03
C LYS A 19 -12.47 3.53 7.57
N ARG A 20 -12.66 3.31 6.26
CA ARG A 20 -12.72 1.96 5.70
C ARG A 20 -11.43 1.30 6.13
N SER A 21 -11.53 0.18 6.83
CA SER A 21 -10.35 -0.45 7.38
C SER A 21 -9.40 -0.80 6.24
N VAL A 22 -8.21 -0.22 6.26
CA VAL A 22 -7.20 -0.45 5.22
C VAL A 22 -6.24 -1.51 5.74
N LYS A 23 -5.95 -2.52 4.93
CA LYS A 23 -4.91 -3.50 5.26
C LYS A 23 -3.55 -2.81 5.21
N LYS A 24 -2.91 -2.68 6.37
CA LYS A 24 -1.58 -2.09 6.56
C LYS A 24 -0.65 -3.10 7.22
N LEU A 25 0.64 -2.78 7.28
CA LEU A 25 1.63 -3.58 8.01
C LEU A 25 1.16 -3.87 9.44
N ASP A 26 1.20 -5.15 9.83
CA ASP A 26 1.10 -5.53 11.24
C ASP A 26 2.38 -5.10 11.95
N MET A 27 2.29 -3.99 12.70
CA MET A 27 3.44 -3.41 13.40
C MET A 27 4.03 -4.32 14.48
N ARG A 28 3.33 -5.38 14.91
CA ARG A 28 3.87 -6.39 15.82
C ARG A 28 4.88 -7.33 15.12
N LYS A 29 4.86 -7.36 13.79
CA LYS A 29 5.73 -8.18 12.95
C LYS A 29 6.63 -7.33 12.05
N ASN A 30 6.83 -6.05 12.38
CA ASN A 30 7.57 -5.11 11.54
C ASN A 30 9.04 -5.51 11.34
N GLU A 31 9.69 -6.05 12.38
CA GLU A 31 11.09 -6.51 12.33
C GLU A 31 11.24 -7.74 11.42
N GLU A 32 10.39 -8.75 11.61
CA GLU A 32 10.33 -9.95 10.77
C GLU A 32 10.02 -9.58 9.31
N PHE A 33 9.04 -8.71 9.09
CA PHE A 33 8.73 -8.17 7.77
C PHE A 33 9.96 -7.50 7.12
N ASN A 34 10.66 -6.64 7.86
CA ASN A 34 11.84 -5.94 7.35
C ASN A 34 13.00 -6.88 7.05
N TYR A 35 13.17 -7.95 7.82
CA TYR A 35 14.16 -8.99 7.59
C TYR A 35 13.84 -9.78 6.31
N MET A 36 12.60 -10.26 6.19
CA MET A 36 12.14 -11.02 5.02
C MET A 36 12.20 -10.18 3.75
N LEU A 37 11.76 -8.92 3.82
CA LEU A 37 11.86 -7.96 2.72
C LEU A 37 13.32 -7.81 2.27
N GLY A 38 14.24 -7.62 3.22
CA GLY A 38 15.67 -7.52 2.95
C GLY A 38 16.26 -8.77 2.29
N THR A 39 15.76 -9.94 2.67
CA THR A 39 16.19 -11.23 2.09
C THR A 39 15.74 -11.35 0.63
N ILE A 40 14.49 -11.00 0.32
CA ILE A 40 13.96 -11.07 -1.05
C ILE A 40 14.74 -10.14 -1.99
N VAL A 41 15.13 -8.95 -1.53
CA VAL A 41 15.81 -7.95 -2.36
C VAL A 41 17.34 -8.05 -2.32
N ARG A 42 17.90 -9.06 -1.65
CA ARG A 42 19.34 -9.13 -1.35
C ARG A 42 20.22 -9.20 -2.59
N ASP A 43 19.72 -9.74 -3.70
CA ASP A 43 20.55 -9.92 -4.90
C ASP A 43 20.52 -8.69 -5.83
N LEU A 44 19.73 -7.66 -5.48
CA LEU A 44 19.72 -6.39 -6.20
C LEU A 44 20.94 -5.53 -5.88
N PRO A 45 21.37 -4.65 -6.81
CA PRO A 45 22.36 -3.61 -6.54
C PRO A 45 21.96 -2.76 -5.34
N GLU A 46 22.94 -2.31 -4.54
CA GLU A 46 22.70 -1.60 -3.28
C GLU A 46 21.79 -0.36 -3.44
N SER A 47 22.03 0.42 -4.51
CA SER A 47 21.24 1.60 -4.85
C SER A 47 19.75 1.28 -5.07
N VAL A 48 19.45 0.15 -5.69
CA VAL A 48 18.09 -0.32 -5.97
C VAL A 48 17.47 -0.95 -4.71
N ARG A 49 18.27 -1.75 -4.00
CA ARG A 49 17.85 -2.47 -2.80
C ARG A 49 17.32 -1.55 -1.71
N GLY A 50 18.07 -0.48 -1.41
CA GLY A 50 17.68 0.51 -0.41
C GLY A 50 16.37 1.21 -0.76
N ALA A 51 16.23 1.64 -2.01
CA ALA A 51 15.03 2.30 -2.52
C ALA A 51 13.80 1.39 -2.49
N LEU A 52 13.95 0.12 -2.89
CA LEU A 52 12.84 -0.84 -2.91
C LEU A 52 12.37 -1.18 -1.48
N ARG A 53 13.32 -1.49 -0.59
CA ARG A 53 13.03 -1.82 0.82
C ARG A 53 12.36 -0.66 1.54
N GLY A 54 12.94 0.54 1.45
CA GLY A 54 12.39 1.74 2.07
C GLY A 54 11.01 2.12 1.50
N GLY A 55 10.85 2.02 0.18
CA GLY A 55 9.58 2.28 -0.50
C GLY A 55 8.47 1.35 -0.03
N ILE A 56 8.68 0.04 -0.11
CA ILE A 56 7.67 -0.96 0.30
C ILE A 56 7.32 -0.80 1.78
N TYR A 57 8.31 -0.65 2.67
CA TYR A 57 8.05 -0.46 4.09
C TYR A 57 7.24 0.82 4.38
N SER A 58 7.61 1.94 3.76
CA SER A 58 6.91 3.21 3.93
C SER A 58 5.46 3.14 3.46
N ILE A 59 5.23 2.51 2.30
CA ILE A 59 3.87 2.36 1.74
C ILE A 59 3.03 1.41 2.60
N MET A 60 3.57 0.25 2.98
CA MET A 60 2.86 -0.73 3.83
C MET A 60 2.47 -0.16 5.21
N SER A 61 3.35 0.63 5.81
CA SER A 61 3.09 1.23 7.13
C SER A 61 2.13 2.42 7.08
N LYS A 62 2.17 3.24 6.01
CA LYS A 62 1.42 4.51 5.93
C LYS A 62 0.17 4.43 5.07
N GLN A 63 0.25 3.83 3.89
CA GLN A 63 -0.80 3.87 2.87
C GLN A 63 -1.63 2.59 2.90
N GLY A 64 -1.02 1.43 2.63
CA GLY A 64 -1.71 0.16 2.62
C GLY A 64 -1.13 -0.88 1.66
N THR A 65 -1.73 -2.07 1.70
CA THR A 65 -1.32 -3.23 0.89
C THR A 65 -1.63 -3.03 -0.59
N ARG A 66 -2.69 -2.28 -0.91
CA ARG A 66 -3.06 -2.00 -2.31
C ARG A 66 -2.01 -1.14 -2.98
N GLU A 67 -1.63 -0.05 -2.34
CA GLU A 67 -0.61 0.88 -2.83
C GLU A 67 0.76 0.19 -2.91
N ALA A 68 1.06 -0.72 -1.96
CA ALA A 68 2.28 -1.51 -1.98
C ALA A 68 2.32 -2.47 -3.17
N ARG A 69 1.20 -3.15 -3.47
CA ARG A 69 1.07 -4.00 -4.66
C ARG A 69 1.30 -3.21 -5.94
N ASP A 70 0.62 -2.07 -6.09
CA ASP A 70 0.74 -1.25 -7.30
C ASP A 70 2.18 -0.76 -7.50
N PHE A 71 2.89 -0.43 -6.41
CA PHE A 71 4.31 -0.11 -6.45
C PHE A 71 5.18 -1.29 -6.91
N ILE A 72 4.96 -2.49 -6.37
CA ILE A 72 5.73 -3.71 -6.72
C ILE A 72 5.52 -4.06 -8.20
N VAL A 73 4.26 -4.11 -8.65
CA VAL A 73 3.90 -4.39 -10.05
C VAL A 73 4.55 -3.37 -10.98
N LYS A 74 4.54 -2.09 -10.61
CA LYS A 74 5.23 -1.05 -11.38
C LYS A 74 6.73 -1.34 -11.47
N LYS A 75 7.39 -1.71 -10.37
CA LYS A 75 8.83 -2.03 -10.38
C LYS A 75 9.19 -3.23 -11.25
N LYS A 76 8.31 -4.22 -11.33
CA LYS A 76 8.47 -5.32 -12.27
C LYS A 76 8.30 -4.87 -13.72
N ASN A 77 7.26 -4.08 -14.01
CA ASN A 77 7.04 -3.52 -15.35
C ASN A 77 8.16 -2.60 -15.82
N ASP A 78 8.79 -1.87 -14.89
CA ASP A 78 9.97 -1.04 -15.13
C ASP A 78 11.26 -1.88 -15.31
N GLY A 79 11.21 -3.21 -15.18
CA GLY A 79 12.35 -4.13 -15.30
C GLY A 79 13.32 -4.10 -14.10
N VAL A 80 12.91 -3.51 -12.97
CA VAL A 80 13.76 -3.36 -11.78
C VAL A 80 13.85 -4.66 -10.98
N ILE A 81 12.80 -5.47 -11.00
CA ILE A 81 12.72 -6.77 -10.32
C ILE A 81 12.17 -7.83 -11.27
N THR A 82 12.48 -9.10 -10.99
CA THR A 82 11.98 -10.24 -11.77
C THR A 82 10.54 -10.61 -11.37
N GLU A 83 9.89 -11.46 -12.17
CA GLU A 83 8.56 -12.03 -11.86
C GLU A 83 8.57 -12.81 -10.53
N ASP A 84 9.63 -13.59 -10.28
CA ASP A 84 9.76 -14.37 -9.04
C ASP A 84 9.88 -13.45 -7.82
N MET A 85 10.64 -12.37 -7.94
CA MET A 85 10.74 -11.35 -6.89
C MET A 85 9.41 -10.64 -6.67
N GLU A 86 8.69 -10.27 -7.73
CA GLU A 86 7.34 -9.70 -7.64
C GLU A 86 6.43 -10.62 -6.83
N LYS A 87 6.35 -11.90 -7.18
CA LYS A 87 5.53 -12.89 -6.48
C LYS A 87 5.87 -12.97 -5.00
N ASN A 88 7.16 -13.10 -4.67
CA ASN A 88 7.63 -13.18 -3.29
C ASN A 88 7.30 -11.92 -2.48
N LEU A 89 7.44 -10.74 -3.09
CA LEU A 89 7.09 -9.46 -2.45
C LEU A 89 5.59 -9.32 -2.23
N LEU A 90 4.77 -9.75 -3.20
CA LEU A 90 3.31 -9.76 -3.07
C LEU A 90 2.87 -10.68 -1.93
N ASP A 91 3.39 -11.91 -1.89
CA ASP A 91 3.11 -12.86 -0.81
C ASP A 91 3.50 -12.29 0.56
N LEU A 92 4.66 -11.64 0.65
CA LEU A 92 5.12 -10.97 1.88
C LEU A 92 4.14 -9.86 2.33
N ILE A 93 3.77 -8.94 1.45
CA ILE A 93 2.90 -7.82 1.86
C ILE A 93 1.52 -8.31 2.30
N TYR A 94 0.99 -9.37 1.70
CA TYR A 94 -0.29 -9.95 2.10
C TYR A 94 -0.20 -10.68 3.44
N ALA A 95 0.84 -11.50 3.63
CA ALA A 95 1.05 -12.30 4.85
C ALA A 95 1.26 -11.45 6.11
N TYR A 96 1.84 -10.25 5.95
CA TYR A 96 2.14 -9.33 7.04
C TYR A 96 1.17 -8.15 7.13
N SER A 97 0.03 -8.23 6.44
CA SER A 97 -1.01 -7.20 6.49
C SER A 97 -2.11 -7.52 7.50
N LYS A 98 -2.63 -6.47 8.16
CA LYS A 98 -3.79 -6.54 9.04
C LYS A 98 -4.71 -5.34 8.80
N TYR A 99 -6.02 -5.53 8.92
CA TYR A 99 -6.99 -4.44 8.88
C TYR A 99 -6.77 -3.48 10.05
N ARG A 100 -6.78 -2.17 9.75
CA ARG A 100 -6.60 -1.08 10.72
C ARG A 100 -7.56 0.07 10.44
#